data_AF-A0A926RTQ5-F1
#
_entry.id   AF-A0A926RTQ5-F1
#
_cell.length_a   1.000
_cell.length_b   1.000
_cell.length_c   1.000
_cell.angle_alpha   90.00
_cell.angle_beta   90.00
_cell.angle_gamma   90.00
#
_symmetry.space_group_name_H-M   'P 1'
#
loop_
_entity.id
_entity.type
_entity.pdbx_description
1 polymer ?
#
loop_
_entity_poly.entity_id
_entity_poly.type
_entity_poly.pdbx_seq_one_letter_code
_entity_poly.pdbx_strand_id
1 'polypeptide(L)'
;MIHRMLQKAMERKLKIQMIYMNADHQFTQRWVYVLAVDQQYVRCYCLLRKGIRSFQFEQILSVSEMGHKSAVSINPNYRKKVKWINHVKQYP
;
A
#
# COMPACT_ATOMS: atom_id res chain seq x y z
N MET A 1 -6.39 7.04 -13.48
CA MET A 1 -5.25 6.16 -13.80
C MET A 1 -4.69 5.48 -12.55
N ILE A 2 -4.29 6.23 -11.52
CA ILE A 2 -3.73 5.72 -10.24
C ILE A 2 -4.63 4.69 -9.55
N HIS A 3 -5.96 4.91 -9.54
CA HIS A 3 -6.91 4.01 -8.86
C HIS A 3 -6.82 2.55 -9.33
N ARG A 4 -6.71 2.31 -10.65
CA ARG A 4 -6.57 0.95 -11.21
C ARG A 4 -5.26 0.29 -10.78
N MET A 5 -4.17 1.05 -10.68
CA MET A 5 -2.87 0.53 -10.22
C MET A 5 -2.94 0.11 -8.76
N LEU A 6 -3.62 0.89 -7.92
CA LEU A 6 -3.82 0.59 -6.50
C LEU A 6 -4.73 -0.62 -6.30
N GLN A 7 -5.81 -0.74 -7.08
CA GLN A 7 -6.68 -1.93 -7.08
C GLN A 7 -5.90 -3.19 -7.47
N LYS A 8 -5.15 -3.14 -8.59
CA LYS A 8 -4.30 -4.24 -9.03
C LYS A 8 -3.25 -4.60 -7.96
N ALA A 9 -2.63 -3.61 -7.33
CA ALA A 9 -1.65 -3.83 -6.26
C ALA A 9 -2.27 -4.47 -5.01
N MET A 10 -3.50 -4.10 -4.67
CA MET A 10 -4.27 -4.71 -3.58
C MET A 10 -4.58 -6.18 -3.89
N GLU A 11 -5.19 -6.45 -5.04
CA GLU A 11 -5.59 -7.80 -5.47
C GLU A 11 -4.40 -8.76 -5.53
N ARG A 12 -3.29 -8.30 -6.13
CA ARG A 12 -2.07 -9.08 -6.32
C ARG A 12 -1.11 -9.01 -5.14
N LYS A 13 -1.47 -8.28 -4.07
CA LYS A 13 -0.65 -8.05 -2.86
C LYS A 13 0.77 -7.56 -3.21
N LEU A 14 0.86 -6.66 -4.19
CA LEU A 14 2.14 -6.12 -4.66
C LEU A 14 2.62 -5.02 -3.74
N LYS A 15 3.94 -5.00 -3.50
CA LYS A 15 4.61 -3.84 -2.92
C LYS A 15 4.68 -2.76 -3.98
N ILE A 16 4.17 -1.58 -3.66
CA ILE A 16 4.26 -0.41 -4.55
C ILE A 16 5.05 0.69 -3.88
N GLN A 17 5.58 1.58 -4.71
CA GLN A 17 6.18 2.83 -4.30
C GLN A 17 5.27 3.97 -4.75
N MET A 18 5.12 5.00 -3.91
CA MET A 18 4.39 6.22 -4.25
C MET A 18 5.16 7.46 -3.84
N ILE A 19 4.94 8.56 -4.54
CA ILE A 19 5.29 9.90 -4.09
C ILE A 19 4.04 10.53 -3.49
N TYR A 20 4.13 10.92 -2.22
CA TYR A 20 3.04 11.50 -1.45
C TYR A 20 3.43 12.87 -0.92
N MET A 21 2.57 13.86 -1.13
CA MET A 21 2.72 15.22 -0.62
C MET A 21 1.80 15.41 0.58
N ASN A 22 2.37 15.75 1.74
CA ASN A 22 1.55 16.04 2.92
C ASN A 22 0.97 17.46 2.86
N ALA A 23 0.19 17.84 3.88
CA ALA A 23 -0.41 19.17 4.00
C ALA A 23 0.63 20.31 4.06
N ASP A 24 1.85 20.02 4.52
CA ASP A 24 2.96 20.98 4.57
C ASP A 24 3.74 21.07 3.24
N HIS A 25 3.18 20.54 2.14
CA HIS A 25 3.82 20.45 0.82
C HIS A 25 5.15 19.68 0.79
N GLN A 26 5.41 18.83 1.79
CA GLN A 26 6.60 18.00 1.85
C GLN A 26 6.37 16.70 1.06
N PHE A 27 7.20 16.48 0.06
CA PHE A 27 7.21 15.26 -0.71
C PHE A 27 7.87 14.13 0.08
N THR A 28 7.25 12.97 0.03
CA THR A 28 7.80 11.77 0.65
C THR A 28 7.64 10.57 -0.26
N GLN A 29 8.71 9.79 -0.36
CA GLN A 29 8.65 8.48 -1.00
C GLN A 29 8.16 7.45 0.01
N ARG A 30 7.10 6.72 -0.34
CA ARG A 30 6.48 5.71 0.52
C ARG A 30 6.48 4.37 -0.19
N TRP A 31 6.95 3.34 0.52
CA TRP A 31 6.69 1.96 0.13
C TRP A 31 5.52 1.42 0.94
N VAL A 32 4.55 0.83 0.27
CA VAL A 32 3.32 0.35 0.90
C VAL A 32 2.84 -1.00 0.35
N TYR A 33 2.03 -1.67 1.14
CA TYR A 33 1.08 -2.68 0.68
C TYR A 33 -0.33 -2.11 0.78
N VAL A 34 -1.10 -2.17 -0.31
CA VAL A 34 -2.49 -1.71 -0.32
C VAL A 34 -3.37 -2.72 0.41
N LEU A 35 -4.20 -2.22 1.33
CA LEU A 35 -5.12 -3.03 2.13
C LEU A 35 -6.58 -2.83 1.71
N ALA A 36 -6.95 -1.58 1.41
CA ALA A 36 -8.27 -1.21 0.93
C ALA A 36 -8.16 0.02 0.02
N VAL A 37 -9.03 0.10 -0.97
CA VAL A 37 -9.14 1.24 -1.88
C VAL A 37 -10.58 1.74 -1.81
N ASP A 38 -10.77 2.92 -1.24
CA ASP A 38 -12.07 3.58 -1.09
C ASP A 38 -12.23 4.65 -2.19
N GLN A 39 -13.26 5.50 -2.10
CA GLN A 39 -13.48 6.58 -3.08
C GLN A 39 -12.49 7.73 -2.96
N GLN A 40 -12.13 8.13 -1.73
CA GLN A 40 -11.28 9.31 -1.47
C GLN A 40 -9.90 8.97 -0.92
N TYR A 41 -9.74 7.78 -0.33
CA TYR A 41 -8.50 7.37 0.30
C TYR A 41 -8.11 5.94 -0.08
N VAL A 42 -6.82 5.66 0.07
CA VAL A 42 -6.26 4.31 0.03
C VAL A 42 -5.69 3.97 1.40
N ARG A 43 -6.15 2.85 1.97
CA ARG A 43 -5.61 2.32 3.23
C ARG A 43 -4.46 1.37 2.92
N CYS A 44 -3.33 1.62 3.55
CA CYS A 44 -2.07 0.98 3.22
C CYS A 44 -1.28 0.61 4.48
N TYR A 45 -0.57 -0.51 4.45
CA TYR A 45 0.52 -0.74 5.40
C TYR A 45 1.77 -0.02 4.89
N CYS A 46 2.19 1.02 5.59
CA CYS A 46 3.39 1.79 5.27
C CYS A 46 4.62 1.12 5.86
N LEU A 47 5.56 0.68 5.00
CA LEU A 47 6.78 0.01 5.45
C LEU A 47 7.71 0.95 6.22
N LEU A 48 7.77 2.23 5.83
CA LEU A 48 8.62 3.23 6.48
C LEU A 48 8.19 3.46 7.94
N ARG A 49 6.89 3.47 8.20
CA ARG A 49 6.32 3.72 9.54
C ARG A 49 5.91 2.45 10.28
N LYS A 50 6.06 1.28 9.65
CA LYS A 50 5.68 -0.04 10.18
C LYS A 50 4.24 -0.09 10.72
N GLY A 51 3.29 0.52 10.00
CA GLY A 51 1.90 0.65 10.47
C GLY A 51 0.90 0.99 9.37
N ILE A 52 -0.39 0.93 9.70
CA ILE A 52 -1.50 1.24 8.80
C ILE A 52 -1.68 2.76 8.69
N ARG A 53 -1.82 3.27 7.48
CA ARG A 53 -2.08 4.68 7.18
C ARG A 53 -3.09 4.79 6.04
N SER A 54 -3.92 5.83 6.10
CA SER A 54 -4.77 6.26 5.00
C SER A 54 -4.07 7.38 4.25
N PHE A 55 -4.08 7.32 2.92
CA PHE A 55 -3.52 8.34 2.04
C PHE A 55 -4.65 8.86 1.14
N GLN A 56 -4.85 10.18 1.09
CA GLN A 56 -5.82 10.80 0.19
C GLN A 56 -5.31 10.70 -1.26
N PHE A 57 -6.19 10.42 -2.22
CA PHE A 57 -5.76 10.26 -3.62
C PHE A 57 -5.17 11.54 -4.21
N GLU A 58 -5.73 12.69 -3.83
CA GLU A 58 -5.33 14.01 -4.31
C GLU A 58 -3.89 14.35 -3.93
N GLN A 59 -3.37 13.70 -2.89
CA GLN A 59 -2.02 13.87 -2.36
C GLN A 59 -1.02 12.84 -2.90
N ILE A 60 -1.48 11.86 -3.69
CA ILE A 60 -0.64 10.86 -4.35
C ILE A 60 -0.27 11.38 -5.74
N LEU A 61 0.99 11.77 -5.88
CA LEU A 61 1.49 12.39 -7.12
C LEU A 61 1.96 11.35 -8.14
N SER A 62 2.36 10.16 -7.67
CA SER A 62 2.81 9.07 -8.54
C SER A 62 2.71 7.74 -7.81
N VAL A 63 2.47 6.67 -8.57
CA VAL A 63 2.52 5.28 -8.12
C VAL A 63 3.30 4.46 -9.13
N SER A 64 4.25 3.66 -8.65
CA SER A 64 4.99 2.70 -9.46
C SER A 64 4.90 1.29 -8.87
N GLU A 65 4.70 0.32 -9.75
CA GLU A 65 4.88 -1.09 -9.42
C GLU A 65 6.38 -1.38 -9.41
N MET A 66 6.92 -1.90 -8.31
CA MET A 66 8.27 -2.46 -8.35
C MET A 66 8.21 -3.87 -8.92
N GLY A 67 8.38 -3.95 -10.25
CA GLY A 67 8.54 -5.20 -10.99
C GLY A 67 10.01 -5.52 -11.22
N HIS A 68 10.60 -6.34 -10.36
CA HIS A 68 11.63 -7.28 -10.81
C HIS A 68 11.32 -8.65 -10.23
N LYS A 69 11.48 -9.69 -11.04
CA LYS A 69 11.39 -11.10 -10.66
C LYS A 69 12.47 -11.42 -9.62
N SER A 70 12.26 -10.99 -8.39
CA SER A 70 12.90 -11.58 -7.24
C SER A 70 11.75 -12.21 -6.50
N ALA A 71 11.75 -13.54 -6.40
CA ALA A 71 11.02 -14.19 -5.34
C ALA A 71 11.49 -13.52 -4.05
N VAL A 72 10.72 -12.55 -3.55
CA VAL A 72 10.99 -11.97 -2.25
C VAL A 72 10.83 -13.14 -1.31
N SER A 73 11.95 -13.57 -0.73
CA SER A 73 11.98 -14.30 0.53
C SER A 73 11.31 -13.40 1.56
N ILE A 74 9.97 -13.36 1.51
CA ILE A 74 9.17 -12.89 2.62
C ILE A 74 9.64 -13.75 3.78
N ASN A 75 10.25 -13.14 4.79
CA ASN A 75 10.54 -13.85 6.02
C ASN A 75 9.23 -14.57 6.40
N PRO A 76 9.23 -15.91 6.60
CA PRO A 76 8.01 -16.67 6.82
C PRO A 76 7.19 -16.16 8.02
N ASN A 77 7.79 -15.38 8.92
CA ASN A 77 7.07 -14.65 9.97
C ASN A 77 6.14 -13.55 9.42
N TYR A 78 6.48 -12.88 8.32
CA TYR A 78 5.52 -12.02 7.61
C TYR A 78 4.40 -12.86 7.02
N ARG A 79 4.67 -14.03 6.41
CA ARG A 79 3.65 -14.97 5.89
C ARG A 79 2.63 -15.37 6.97
N LYS A 80 3.09 -15.54 8.22
CA LYS A 80 2.23 -15.79 9.40
C LYS A 80 1.48 -14.54 9.86
N LYS A 81 2.06 -13.34 9.75
CA LYS A 81 1.39 -12.06 10.06
C LYS A 81 0.40 -11.62 8.97
N VAL A 82 0.54 -12.08 7.72
CA VAL A 82 -0.47 -11.85 6.66
C VAL A 82 -1.71 -12.75 6.82
N LYS A 83 -1.68 -13.75 7.71
CA LYS A 83 -2.90 -14.51 8.07
C LYS A 83 -3.98 -13.61 8.68
N TRP A 84 -3.61 -12.46 9.25
CA TRP A 84 -4.57 -11.44 9.69
C TRP A 84 -5.34 -10.82 8.53
N ILE A 85 -4.79 -10.77 7.31
CA ILE A 85 -5.45 -10.14 6.14
C ILE A 85 -6.64 -10.98 5.66
N ASN A 86 -6.63 -12.30 5.89
CA ASN A 86 -7.79 -13.15 5.62
C ASN A 86 -8.86 -13.09 6.73
N HIS A 87 -8.59 -12.38 7.84
CA HIS A 87 -9.52 -12.14 8.94
C HIS A 87 -10.06 -10.69 8.95
N VAL A 88 -9.67 -9.85 7.98
CA VAL A 88 -10.29 -8.53 7.73
C VAL A 88 -11.52 -8.71 6.83
N LYS A 89 -12.37 -9.69 7.15
CA LYS A 89 -13.74 -9.81 6.62
C LYS A 89 -14.77 -9.14 7.54
N GLN A 90 -14.31 -8.38 8.54
CA GLN A 90 -15.19 -7.66 9.42
C GLN A 90 -14.49 -6.45 9.98
N TYR A 91 -14.68 -5.32 9.32
CA TYR A 91 -14.70 -4.03 10.01
C TYR A 91 -15.94 -3.29 9.51
N PRO A 92 -16.67 -2.62 10.41
CA PRO A 92 -17.89 -1.87 10.08
C PRO A 92 -17.63 -0.76 9.08
#